data_AF-A0AAD9BFP0-F1
#
_entry.id   AF-A0AAD9BFP0-F1
#
_cell.length_a   1.000
_cell.length_b   1.000
_cell.length_c   1.000
_cell.angle_alpha   90.00
_cell.angle_beta   90.00
_cell.angle_gamma   90.00
#
_symmetry.space_group_name_H-M   'P 1'
#
loop_
_entity.id
_entity.type
_entity.pdbx_description
1 polymer ?
#
loop_
_entity_poly.entity_id
_entity_poly.type
_entity_poly.pdbx_seq_one_letter_code
_entity_poly.pdbx_strand_id
1 'polypeptide(L)'
;MENIDEYIWQRRIHHGVRQQKGTVPFPESVKVGLDFNAALERKEKLDPGLLTNAVMLELCAFAKTVTQSEMYFLLEMLDFNFDLGVDLDNDQQYYEYARRAHNKIKVVKDQIRMKTHQRNKDKFSLPDISFLVKIIANEHPGRYYPKRNKMVDTSVLTGGSRKTAEPQKTEISEDTSMVKIPGGLRVKARSYPYCEDLGVSVFVRPEDAPKDKLDPNPLTNGVMLELLEFSRGLCGTQNRIVHDLIKQNFGTKSDTNLFSLQLPKLLERKNACFRTNDSEAFQKETYEIKTLEPKPRKRKAPDYHNLEELVASKRRKR
;
A
#
# COMPACT_ATOMS: atom_id res chain seq x y z
N MET A 1 -9.86 -8.86 18.45
CA MET A 1 -10.08 -8.73 17.00
C MET A 1 -8.87 -8.00 16.43
N GLU A 2 -8.17 -8.61 15.48
CA GLU A 2 -6.85 -8.18 14.99
C GLU A 2 -6.87 -6.77 14.38
N ASN A 3 -5.85 -5.97 14.65
CA ASN A 3 -5.65 -4.69 13.96
C ASN A 3 -5.01 -4.94 12.58
N ILE A 4 -5.85 -5.35 11.61
CA ILE A 4 -5.44 -5.61 10.23
C ILE A 4 -4.72 -4.40 9.60
N ASP A 5 -5.11 -3.19 9.97
CA ASP A 5 -4.49 -1.96 9.45
C ASP A 5 -3.05 -1.83 9.95
N GLU A 6 -2.79 -2.14 11.22
CA GLU A 6 -1.43 -2.16 11.76
C GLU A 6 -0.55 -3.18 11.04
N TYR A 7 -1.05 -4.40 10.83
CA TYR A 7 -0.33 -5.41 10.05
C TYR A 7 -0.03 -4.90 8.63
N ILE A 8 -1.01 -4.33 7.92
CA ILE A 8 -0.81 -3.78 6.59
C ILE A 8 0.34 -2.76 6.60
N TRP A 9 0.33 -1.82 7.53
CA TRP A 9 1.37 -0.79 7.59
C TRP A 9 2.74 -1.33 7.98
N GLN A 10 2.84 -2.30 8.89
CA GLN A 10 4.09 -3.00 9.18
C GLN A 10 4.67 -3.67 7.92
N ARG A 11 3.81 -4.38 7.16
CA ARG A 11 4.21 -5.00 5.89
C ARG A 11 4.64 -3.97 4.85
N ARG A 12 3.96 -2.83 4.76
CA ARG A 12 4.34 -1.73 3.86
C ARG A 12 5.68 -1.11 4.24
N ILE A 13 5.97 -0.92 5.53
CA ILE A 13 7.26 -0.42 6.00
C ILE A 13 8.37 -1.39 5.60
N HIS A 14 8.20 -2.69 5.87
CA HIS A 14 9.17 -3.72 5.53
C HIS A 14 9.52 -3.73 4.03
N HIS A 15 8.53 -3.69 3.14
CA HIS A 15 8.79 -3.72 1.69
C HIS A 15 9.11 -2.35 1.10
N GLY A 16 8.64 -1.25 1.69
CA GLY A 16 8.84 0.11 1.20
C GLY A 16 10.28 0.61 1.33
N VAL A 17 11.06 0.03 2.24
CA VAL A 17 12.49 0.33 2.38
C VAL A 17 13.41 -0.51 1.51
N ARG A 18 12.88 -1.51 0.81
CA ARG A 18 13.67 -2.57 0.15
C ARG A 18 14.73 -2.05 -0.84
N GLN A 19 14.46 -0.92 -1.48
CA GLN A 19 15.34 -0.28 -2.49
C GLN A 19 16.13 0.92 -1.93
N GLN A 20 16.03 1.19 -0.62
CA GLN A 20 16.77 2.28 0.00
C GLN A 20 18.26 1.97 0.04
N LYS A 21 19.08 3.01 -0.08
CA LYS A 21 20.54 2.93 0.02
C LYS A 21 20.97 3.44 1.39
N GLY A 22 21.88 2.73 2.04
CA GLY A 22 22.39 3.11 3.37
C GLY A 22 21.58 2.52 4.52
N THR A 23 21.99 2.86 5.74
CA THR A 23 21.40 2.35 6.99
C THR A 23 20.14 3.11 7.40
N VAL A 24 20.08 4.42 7.14
CA VAL A 24 18.93 5.26 7.43
C VAL A 24 18.06 5.40 6.18
N PRO A 25 16.84 4.83 6.15
CA PRO A 25 15.91 5.04 5.05
C PRO A 25 15.25 6.41 5.17
N PHE A 26 15.01 7.08 4.03
CA PHE A 26 14.27 8.35 3.97
C PHE A 26 14.80 9.42 4.96
N PRO A 27 16.07 9.85 4.82
CA PRO A 27 16.74 10.70 5.80
C PRO A 27 16.02 12.01 6.11
N GLU A 28 15.37 12.66 5.14
CA GLU A 28 14.67 13.93 5.41
C GLU A 28 13.38 13.71 6.21
N SER A 29 12.66 12.62 5.93
CA SER A 29 11.47 12.18 6.67
C SER A 29 11.84 11.77 8.09
N VAL A 30 12.94 11.03 8.27
CA VAL A 30 13.45 10.64 9.59
C VAL A 30 13.88 11.87 10.40
N LYS A 31 14.54 12.83 9.75
CA LYS A 31 15.00 14.08 10.39
C LYS A 31 13.86 14.91 10.97
N VAL A 32 12.72 14.98 10.29
CA VAL A 32 11.52 15.67 10.81
C VAL A 32 10.69 14.78 11.75
N GLY A 33 11.14 13.54 11.98
CA GLY A 33 10.50 12.58 12.86
C GLY A 33 9.20 12.03 12.29
N LEU A 34 9.05 11.89 10.97
CA LEU A 34 7.87 11.37 10.30
C LEU A 34 7.61 9.89 10.66
N ASP A 35 6.36 9.54 10.92
CA ASP A 35 5.95 8.17 11.21
C ASP A 35 5.36 7.52 9.96
N PHE A 36 5.93 6.39 9.54
CA PHE A 36 5.50 5.65 8.36
C PHE A 36 4.39 4.62 8.67
N ASN A 37 3.92 4.52 9.90
CA ASN A 37 2.78 3.69 10.28
C ASN A 37 1.51 4.55 10.44
N ALA A 38 0.72 4.67 9.38
CA ALA A 38 -0.52 5.45 9.45
C ALA A 38 -1.68 4.72 10.17
N ALA A 39 -1.52 3.46 10.59
CA ALA A 39 -2.53 2.78 11.42
C ALA A 39 -2.56 3.32 12.85
N LEU A 40 -1.42 3.82 13.34
CA LEU A 40 -1.28 4.33 14.69
C LEU A 40 -1.35 5.85 14.65
N GLU A 41 -2.51 6.41 14.97
CA GLU A 41 -2.67 7.86 14.96
C GLU A 41 -1.71 8.54 15.95
N ARG A 42 -0.89 9.46 15.44
CA ARG A 42 -0.08 10.33 16.30
C ARG A 42 -0.97 11.27 17.08
N LYS A 43 -0.73 11.35 18.39
CA LYS A 43 -1.33 12.33 19.29
C LYS A 43 -0.95 13.76 18.89
N GLU A 44 0.34 13.99 18.65
CA GLU A 44 0.88 15.30 18.24
C GLU A 44 1.19 15.30 16.75
N LYS A 45 0.59 16.24 16.03
CA LYS A 45 0.87 16.46 14.60
C LYS A 45 2.15 17.28 14.44
N LEU A 46 2.91 16.97 13.41
CA LEU A 46 4.08 17.73 12.98
C LEU A 46 3.63 19.09 12.43
N ASP A 47 4.50 20.09 12.58
CA ASP A 47 4.33 21.40 11.96
C ASP A 47 4.21 21.24 10.42
N PRO A 48 3.14 21.74 9.78
CA PRO A 48 2.99 21.74 8.33
C PRO A 48 4.19 22.33 7.57
N GLY A 49 4.95 23.26 8.17
CA GLY A 49 6.16 23.82 7.59
C GLY A 49 7.29 22.80 7.35
N LEU A 50 7.27 21.67 8.07
CA LEU A 50 8.22 20.56 7.93
C LEU A 50 7.92 19.65 6.73
N LEU A 51 6.74 19.77 6.12
CA LEU A 51 6.42 19.05 4.89
C LEU A 51 7.11 19.73 3.70
N THR A 52 8.39 19.44 3.50
CA THR A 52 9.16 19.99 2.38
C THR A 52 9.00 19.16 1.11
N ASN A 53 9.43 19.70 -0.03
CA ASN A 53 9.52 18.95 -1.28
C ASN A 53 10.36 17.67 -1.14
N ALA A 54 11.46 17.71 -0.36
CA ALA A 54 12.27 16.53 -0.11
C ALA A 54 11.51 15.42 0.65
N VAL A 55 10.81 15.79 1.72
CA VAL A 55 9.94 14.86 2.48
C VAL A 55 8.86 14.28 1.56
N MET A 56 8.22 15.11 0.74
CA MET A 56 7.21 14.64 -0.22
C MET A 56 7.78 13.66 -1.25
N LEU A 57 8.99 13.90 -1.76
CA LEU A 57 9.65 12.98 -2.68
C LEU A 57 9.96 11.63 -2.04
N GLU A 58 10.37 11.62 -0.77
CA GLU A 58 10.62 10.39 -0.01
C GLU A 58 9.33 9.61 0.25
N LEU A 59 8.24 10.26 0.66
CA LEU A 59 6.92 9.65 0.78
C LEU A 59 6.45 9.03 -0.54
N CYS A 60 6.68 9.73 -1.66
CA CYS A 60 6.32 9.23 -2.98
C CYS A 60 7.19 8.05 -3.41
N ALA A 61 8.49 8.07 -3.07
CA ALA A 61 9.41 6.97 -3.30
C ALA A 61 8.99 5.73 -2.50
N PHE A 62 8.70 5.89 -1.20
CA PHE A 62 8.17 4.84 -0.32
C PHE A 62 6.91 4.20 -0.92
N ALA A 63 5.90 5.03 -1.22
CA ALA A 63 4.63 4.56 -1.75
C ALA A 63 4.78 3.86 -3.12
N LYS A 64 5.69 4.35 -3.98
CA LYS A 64 6.02 3.69 -5.24
C LYS A 64 6.67 2.32 -5.01
N THR A 65 7.62 2.21 -4.09
CA THR A 65 8.26 0.93 -3.77
C THR A 65 7.26 -0.08 -3.22
N VAL A 66 6.38 0.34 -2.30
CA VAL A 66 5.31 -0.51 -1.75
C VAL A 66 4.37 -1.03 -2.86
N THR A 67 3.87 -0.14 -3.72
CA THR A 67 2.95 -0.51 -4.80
C THR A 67 3.57 -1.43 -5.84
N GLN A 68 4.89 -1.39 -6.01
CA GLN A 68 5.66 -2.27 -6.90
C GLN A 68 6.05 -3.61 -6.25
N SER A 69 5.71 -3.85 -4.99
CA SER A 69 6.13 -5.02 -4.22
C SER A 69 5.15 -6.20 -4.23
N GLU A 70 4.12 -6.19 -5.10
CA GLU A 70 3.07 -7.24 -5.18
C GLU A 70 3.66 -8.66 -5.25
N MET A 71 4.70 -8.86 -6.06
CA MET A 71 5.36 -10.16 -6.20
C MET A 71 6.12 -10.59 -4.94
N TYR A 72 6.61 -9.63 -4.17
CA TYR A 72 7.38 -9.89 -2.96
C TYR A 72 6.48 -10.20 -1.76
N PHE A 73 5.35 -9.51 -1.65
CA PHE A 73 4.30 -9.88 -0.69
C PHE A 73 3.79 -11.31 -0.98
N LEU A 74 3.58 -11.63 -2.26
CA LEU A 74 3.15 -12.97 -2.65
C LEU A 74 4.21 -14.03 -2.29
N LEU A 75 5.48 -13.80 -2.65
CA LEU A 75 6.55 -14.76 -2.34
C LEU A 75 6.72 -14.93 -0.83
N GLU A 76 6.60 -13.87 -0.05
CA GLU A 76 6.70 -13.94 1.39
C GLU A 76 5.58 -14.80 2.02
N MET A 77 4.32 -14.65 1.57
CA MET A 77 3.26 -15.55 2.01
C MET A 77 3.50 -17.00 1.55
N LEU A 78 4.03 -17.20 0.35
CA LEU A 78 4.38 -18.55 -0.11
C LEU A 78 5.48 -19.17 0.74
N ASP A 79 6.55 -18.43 1.02
CA ASP A 79 7.66 -18.91 1.85
C ASP A 79 7.24 -19.17 3.30
N PHE A 80 6.35 -18.34 3.84
CA PHE A 80 5.84 -18.54 5.19
C PHE A 80 5.10 -19.88 5.33
N ASN A 81 4.36 -20.29 4.29
CA ASN A 81 3.46 -21.44 4.36
C ASN A 81 4.05 -22.72 3.77
N PHE A 82 4.91 -22.63 2.75
CA PHE A 82 5.31 -23.79 1.92
C PHE A 82 6.81 -24.00 1.92
N ASP A 83 7.23 -25.27 1.88
CA ASP A 83 8.63 -25.62 1.62
C ASP A 83 8.96 -25.44 0.14
N LEU A 84 9.43 -24.24 -0.21
CA LEU A 84 9.71 -23.87 -1.59
C LEU A 84 10.99 -24.51 -2.14
N GLY A 85 11.90 -25.00 -1.28
CA GLY A 85 13.22 -25.53 -1.66
C GLY A 85 14.19 -24.52 -2.29
N VAL A 86 13.90 -23.21 -2.23
CA VAL A 86 14.69 -22.14 -2.87
C VAL A 86 15.59 -21.46 -1.84
N ASP A 87 16.81 -21.10 -2.24
CA ASP A 87 17.65 -20.21 -1.44
C ASP A 87 17.13 -18.77 -1.54
N LEU A 88 16.33 -18.38 -0.55
CA LEU A 88 15.75 -17.04 -0.45
C LEU A 88 16.72 -15.99 0.07
N ASP A 89 17.94 -16.36 0.46
CA ASP A 89 19.02 -15.42 0.79
C ASP A 89 19.78 -14.95 -0.44
N ASN A 90 19.75 -15.73 -1.52
CA ASN A 90 20.26 -15.35 -2.83
C ASN A 90 19.29 -14.38 -3.53
N ASP A 91 19.71 -13.12 -3.68
CA ASP A 91 18.87 -12.07 -4.28
C ASP A 91 18.43 -12.37 -5.73
N GLN A 92 19.24 -13.09 -6.51
CA GLN A 92 18.89 -13.47 -7.89
C GLN A 92 17.81 -14.55 -7.90
N GLN A 93 18.00 -15.63 -7.12
CA GLN A 93 17.01 -16.70 -6.99
C GLN A 93 15.70 -16.15 -6.44
N TYR A 94 15.76 -15.36 -5.37
CA TYR A 94 14.61 -14.72 -4.76
C TYR A 94 13.81 -13.90 -5.79
N TYR A 95 14.48 -13.03 -6.55
CA TYR A 95 13.82 -12.18 -7.55
C TYR A 95 13.21 -13.00 -8.69
N GLU A 96 13.97 -13.95 -9.25
CA GLU A 96 13.53 -14.75 -10.38
C GLU A 96 12.38 -15.69 -10.03
N TYR A 97 12.40 -16.24 -8.81
CA TYR A 97 11.31 -17.06 -8.29
C TYR A 97 10.04 -16.24 -8.08
N ALA A 98 10.15 -15.10 -7.35
CA ALA A 98 9.03 -14.17 -7.12
C ALA A 98 8.38 -13.76 -8.43
N ARG A 99 9.19 -13.34 -9.41
CA ARG A 99 8.73 -12.86 -10.71
C ARG A 99 8.01 -13.97 -11.49
N ARG A 100 8.55 -15.19 -11.52
CA ARG A 100 7.91 -16.30 -12.26
C ARG A 100 6.59 -16.73 -11.63
N ALA A 101 6.55 -16.90 -10.30
CA ALA A 101 5.33 -17.26 -9.59
C ALA A 101 4.24 -16.20 -9.84
N HIS A 102 4.60 -14.92 -9.70
CA HIS A 102 3.69 -13.79 -9.90
C HIS A 102 3.18 -13.65 -11.34
N ASN A 103 4.06 -13.75 -12.34
CA ASN A 103 3.67 -13.70 -13.75
C ASN A 103 2.74 -14.85 -14.11
N LYS A 104 3.04 -16.06 -13.63
CA LYS A 104 2.22 -17.24 -13.88
C LYS A 104 0.80 -17.07 -13.31
N ILE A 105 0.67 -16.63 -12.06
CA ILE A 105 -0.67 -16.43 -11.48
C ILE A 105 -1.43 -15.28 -12.14
N LYS A 106 -0.74 -14.24 -12.65
CA LYS A 106 -1.40 -13.19 -13.45
C LYS A 106 -2.00 -13.75 -14.74
N VAL A 107 -1.25 -14.59 -15.47
CA VAL A 107 -1.75 -15.27 -16.67
C VAL A 107 -2.93 -16.18 -16.34
N VAL A 108 -2.82 -16.97 -15.26
CA VAL A 108 -3.91 -17.85 -14.78
C VAL A 108 -5.15 -17.04 -14.44
N LYS A 109 -5.02 -15.94 -13.69
CA LYS A 109 -6.14 -15.04 -13.35
C LYS A 109 -6.87 -14.55 -14.60
N ASP A 110 -6.12 -14.13 -15.62
CA ASP A 110 -6.71 -13.61 -16.86
C ASP A 110 -7.41 -14.73 -17.65
N GLN A 111 -6.89 -15.95 -17.63
CA GLN A 111 -7.54 -17.12 -18.22
C GLN A 111 -8.81 -17.55 -17.48
N ILE A 112 -8.80 -17.53 -16.15
CA ILE A 112 -9.95 -17.92 -15.30
C ILE A 112 -11.09 -16.91 -15.45
N ARG A 113 -10.77 -15.62 -15.51
CA ARG A 113 -11.77 -14.56 -15.78
C ARG A 113 -12.55 -14.81 -17.07
N MET A 114 -11.96 -15.51 -18.05
CA MET A 114 -12.56 -15.77 -19.35
C MET A 114 -13.31 -17.13 -19.44
N LYS A 115 -13.05 -18.09 -18.55
CA LYS A 115 -13.47 -19.50 -18.72
C LYS A 115 -14.28 -20.10 -17.55
N THR A 116 -14.99 -19.26 -16.78
CA THR A 116 -15.76 -19.67 -15.58
C THR A 116 -14.85 -20.13 -14.42
N HIS A 117 -15.25 -19.87 -13.17
CA HIS A 117 -14.48 -20.14 -11.94
C HIS A 117 -14.15 -21.62 -11.65
N GLN A 118 -14.43 -22.53 -12.59
CA GLN A 118 -14.24 -23.97 -12.42
C GLN A 118 -12.77 -24.38 -12.23
N ARG A 119 -11.83 -23.56 -12.73
CA ARG A 119 -10.39 -23.84 -12.71
C ARG A 119 -9.67 -23.44 -11.41
N ASN A 120 -10.40 -22.95 -10.41
CA ASN A 120 -9.81 -22.60 -9.11
C ASN A 120 -9.24 -23.84 -8.40
N LYS A 121 -9.84 -25.02 -8.61
CA LYS A 121 -9.37 -26.28 -8.02
C LYS A 121 -8.21 -26.92 -8.78
N ASP A 122 -7.87 -26.44 -9.97
CA ASP A 122 -6.74 -26.97 -10.74
C ASP A 122 -5.44 -26.74 -9.97
N LYS A 123 -4.53 -27.72 -10.02
CA LYS A 123 -3.20 -27.64 -9.43
C LYS A 123 -2.42 -26.46 -10.01
N PHE A 124 -1.84 -25.62 -9.15
CA PHE A 124 -0.89 -24.59 -9.53
C PHE A 124 0.53 -25.13 -9.31
N SER A 125 1.29 -25.30 -10.39
CA SER A 125 2.72 -25.65 -10.25
C SER A 125 3.57 -24.41 -9.97
N LEU A 126 4.39 -24.47 -8.92
CA LEU A 126 5.40 -23.45 -8.65
C LEU A 126 6.55 -23.49 -9.68
N PRO A 127 7.36 -22.44 -9.78
CA PRO A 127 8.56 -22.44 -10.63
C PRO A 127 9.52 -23.59 -10.28
N ASP A 128 10.03 -24.29 -11.29
CA ASP A 128 11.04 -25.34 -11.12
C ASP A 128 12.40 -24.74 -10.75
N ILE A 129 12.91 -25.12 -9.59
CA ILE A 129 14.17 -24.67 -9.00
C ILE A 129 15.36 -25.09 -9.85
N SER A 130 15.35 -26.33 -10.36
CA SER A 130 16.43 -26.85 -11.20
C SER A 130 16.55 -26.06 -12.50
N PHE A 131 15.41 -25.68 -13.07
CA PHE A 131 15.36 -24.80 -14.23
C PHE A 131 15.82 -23.38 -13.90
N LEU A 132 15.44 -22.84 -12.74
CA LEU A 132 15.87 -21.52 -12.26
C LEU A 132 17.39 -21.41 -12.10
N VAL A 133 18.02 -22.40 -11.44
CA VAL A 133 19.47 -22.43 -11.25
C VAL A 133 20.20 -22.45 -12.59
N LYS A 134 19.70 -23.24 -13.56
CA LYS A 134 20.27 -23.27 -14.93
C LYS A 134 20.15 -21.92 -15.64
N ILE A 135 19.03 -21.22 -15.51
CA ILE A 135 18.86 -19.89 -16.12
C ILE A 135 19.85 -18.90 -15.51
N ILE A 136 19.95 -18.85 -14.19
CA ILE A 136 20.86 -17.93 -13.49
C ILE A 136 22.31 -18.24 -13.86
N ALA A 137 22.69 -19.51 -13.96
CA ALA A 137 24.03 -19.93 -14.35
C ALA A 137 24.38 -19.58 -15.81
N ASN A 138 23.40 -19.59 -16.71
CA ASN A 138 23.59 -19.33 -18.15
C ASN A 138 23.35 -17.86 -18.54
N GLU A 139 23.01 -16.98 -17.60
CA GLU A 139 22.76 -15.57 -17.90
C GLU A 139 24.06 -14.79 -18.12
N HIS A 140 24.01 -13.86 -19.07
CA HIS A 140 25.15 -13.00 -19.41
C HIS A 140 25.45 -12.03 -18.25
N PRO A 141 26.73 -11.73 -17.94
CA PRO A 141 27.08 -10.71 -16.97
C PRO A 141 26.53 -9.35 -17.43
N GLY A 142 25.55 -8.82 -16.69
CA GLY A 142 24.91 -7.53 -17.02
C GLY A 142 23.43 -7.41 -16.68
N ARG A 143 22.74 -8.51 -16.35
CA ARG A 143 21.34 -8.45 -15.94
C ARG A 143 21.21 -7.81 -14.55
N TYR A 144 20.45 -6.72 -14.45
CA TYR A 144 20.22 -6.04 -13.19
C TYR A 144 19.20 -6.80 -12.33
N TYR A 145 19.61 -7.06 -11.08
CA TYR A 145 18.77 -7.65 -10.04
C TYR A 145 18.61 -6.64 -8.90
N PRO A 146 17.37 -6.34 -8.48
CA PRO A 146 17.15 -5.46 -7.34
C PRO A 146 17.67 -6.12 -6.06
N LYS A 147 18.85 -5.67 -5.59
CA LYS A 147 19.42 -6.12 -4.33
C LYS A 147 18.53 -5.69 -3.17
N ARG A 148 18.37 -6.55 -2.17
CA ARG A 148 17.70 -6.20 -0.91
C ARG A 148 18.70 -5.49 -0.01
N ASN A 149 18.33 -4.32 0.49
CA ASN A 149 19.10 -3.73 1.57
C ASN A 149 18.75 -4.41 2.90
N LYS A 150 19.64 -5.32 3.35
CA LYS A 150 19.49 -6.06 4.62
C LYS A 150 19.91 -5.26 5.86
N MET A 151 20.49 -4.07 5.69
CA MET A 151 21.06 -3.24 6.77
C MET A 151 20.22 -2.01 7.10
N VAL A 152 19.04 -1.85 6.50
CA VAL A 152 18.15 -0.73 6.79
C VAL A 152 17.62 -0.85 8.21
N ASP A 153 17.82 0.19 9.02
CA ASP A 153 17.14 0.32 10.29
C ASP A 153 15.70 0.82 10.04
N THR A 154 14.73 -0.07 10.19
CA THR A 154 13.30 0.27 10.06
C THR A 154 12.71 0.84 11.35
N SER A 155 13.41 0.73 12.48
CA SER A 155 12.91 1.20 13.78
C SER A 155 12.72 2.72 13.81
N VAL A 156 13.55 3.45 13.07
CA VAL A 156 13.47 4.93 12.93
C VAL A 156 12.19 5.40 12.24
N LEU A 157 11.48 4.51 11.54
CA LEU A 157 10.26 4.85 10.78
C LEU A 157 8.97 4.78 11.61
N THR A 158 9.04 4.30 12.87
CA THR A 158 7.86 4.13 13.76
C THR A 158 8.03 4.80 15.12
N GLY A 159 9.04 5.66 15.27
CA GLY A 159 9.37 6.32 16.53
C GLY A 159 8.40 7.45 16.93
N GLY A 160 7.61 7.96 15.98
CA GLY A 160 6.71 9.09 16.20
C GLY A 160 5.51 8.76 17.09
N SER A 161 4.95 7.56 16.95
CA SER A 161 3.75 7.12 17.66
C SER A 161 4.06 6.43 19.01
N ARG A 162 5.23 5.80 19.16
CA ARG A 162 5.61 5.04 20.38
C ARG A 162 5.84 5.87 21.63
N LYS A 163 6.10 7.18 21.51
CA LYS A 163 6.39 8.04 22.67
C LYS A 163 5.13 8.50 23.42
N THR A 164 3.93 8.28 22.89
CA THR A 164 2.72 8.89 23.47
C THR A 164 1.43 8.07 23.34
N ALA A 165 1.42 6.88 22.73
CA ALA A 165 0.18 6.11 22.53
C ALA A 165 -0.48 5.61 23.84
N GLU A 166 -1.79 5.83 23.98
CA GLU A 166 -2.65 5.10 24.94
C GLU A 166 -3.49 4.08 24.17
N PRO A 167 -3.81 2.91 24.78
CA PRO A 167 -4.65 1.91 24.14
C PRO A 167 -6.08 2.43 23.96
N GLN A 168 -6.55 2.50 22.71
CA GLN A 168 -7.98 2.73 22.45
C GLN A 168 -8.76 1.45 22.76
N LYS A 169 -9.73 1.55 23.68
CA LYS A 169 -10.82 0.58 23.81
C LYS A 169 -11.75 0.73 22.62
N THR A 170 -11.80 -0.28 21.77
CA THR A 170 -12.89 -0.44 20.80
C THR A 170 -14.01 -1.22 21.47
N GLU A 171 -15.15 -0.58 21.72
CA GLU A 171 -16.38 -1.29 22.12
C GLU A 171 -16.86 -2.14 20.94
N ILE A 172 -16.95 -3.45 21.16
CA ILE A 172 -17.45 -4.41 20.18
C ILE A 172 -18.94 -4.62 20.51
N SER A 173 -19.81 -4.14 19.63
CA SER A 173 -21.22 -4.56 19.61
C SER A 173 -21.30 -5.85 18.79
N GLU A 174 -21.65 -6.94 19.46
CA GLU A 174 -22.08 -8.21 18.86
C GLU A 174 -23.41 -7.99 18.13
N ASP A 175 -23.35 -7.60 16.86
CA ASP A 175 -24.16 -8.14 15.76
C ASP A 175 -24.02 -7.23 14.54
N THR A 176 -23.28 -7.71 13.55
CA THR A 176 -23.28 -7.41 12.10
C THR A 176 -21.86 -7.32 11.54
N SER A 177 -21.60 -8.17 10.56
CA SER A 177 -20.34 -8.46 9.88
C SER A 177 -19.82 -7.33 8.98
N MET A 178 -19.63 -6.12 9.53
CA MET A 178 -19.05 -4.99 8.81
C MET A 178 -18.18 -4.10 9.71
N VAL A 179 -16.85 -4.28 9.65
CA VAL A 179 -15.91 -3.29 10.19
C VAL A 179 -15.75 -2.15 9.18
N LYS A 180 -16.16 -0.94 9.55
CA LYS A 180 -15.92 0.27 8.75
C LYS A 180 -14.45 0.67 8.89
N ILE A 181 -13.63 0.32 7.89
CA ILE A 181 -12.31 0.92 7.70
C ILE A 181 -12.50 2.35 7.13
N PRO A 182 -11.80 3.38 7.62
CA PRO A 182 -11.73 4.65 6.92
C PRO A 182 -11.11 4.46 5.53
N GLY A 183 -11.88 4.71 4.47
CA GLY A 183 -11.35 4.80 3.10
C GLY A 183 -11.91 3.80 2.08
N GLY A 184 -13.20 3.47 2.12
CA GLY A 184 -13.94 2.94 0.97
C GLY A 184 -13.51 1.56 0.44
N LEU A 185 -12.45 0.95 0.99
CA LEU A 185 -12.17 -0.45 0.82
C LEU A 185 -13.14 -1.17 1.75
N ARG A 186 -14.26 -1.63 1.18
CA ARG A 186 -15.05 -2.69 1.81
C ARG A 186 -14.18 -3.94 1.82
N VAL A 187 -13.27 -4.03 2.78
CA VAL A 187 -12.80 -5.33 3.22
C VAL A 187 -14.04 -5.90 3.92
N LYS A 188 -14.91 -6.58 3.16
CA LYS A 188 -15.60 -7.74 3.74
C LYS A 188 -14.52 -8.46 4.54
N ALA A 189 -14.78 -8.97 5.73
CA ALA A 189 -13.96 -10.04 6.26
C ALA A 189 -13.85 -11.06 5.11
N ARG A 190 -12.76 -10.99 4.34
CA ARG A 190 -12.61 -11.76 3.11
C ARG A 190 -12.17 -13.07 3.71
N SER A 191 -13.15 -13.93 3.97
CA SER A 191 -12.86 -15.34 4.10
C SER A 191 -12.04 -15.69 2.86
N TYR A 192 -10.90 -16.30 3.09
CA TYR A 192 -10.02 -16.81 2.07
C TYR A 192 -10.25 -18.32 2.07
N PRO A 193 -11.41 -18.80 1.58
CA PRO A 193 -11.83 -20.19 1.77
C PRO A 193 -10.82 -21.17 1.20
N TYR A 194 -10.17 -20.88 0.06
CA TYR A 194 -9.17 -21.82 -0.47
C TYR A 194 -7.91 -21.86 0.40
N CYS A 195 -7.45 -20.72 0.92
CA CYS A 195 -6.35 -20.67 1.87
C CYS A 195 -6.73 -21.35 3.20
N GLU A 196 -7.91 -21.07 3.75
CA GLU A 196 -8.43 -21.67 4.99
C GLU A 196 -8.54 -23.19 4.85
N ASP A 197 -9.12 -23.69 3.75
CA ASP A 197 -9.27 -25.12 3.46
C ASP A 197 -7.91 -25.85 3.36
N LEU A 198 -6.88 -25.16 2.87
CA LEU A 198 -5.52 -25.73 2.75
C LEU A 198 -4.65 -25.50 4.00
N GLY A 199 -5.10 -24.71 4.98
CA GLY A 199 -4.31 -24.33 6.15
C GLY A 199 -3.24 -23.27 5.86
N VAL A 200 -3.43 -22.44 4.84
CA VAL A 200 -2.53 -21.35 4.45
C VAL A 200 -2.88 -20.07 5.21
N SER A 201 -1.90 -19.51 5.91
CA SER A 201 -2.00 -18.18 6.53
C SER A 201 -1.69 -17.07 5.53
N VAL A 202 -2.58 -16.09 5.43
CA VAL A 202 -2.33 -14.84 4.68
C VAL A 202 -1.54 -13.81 5.52
N PHE A 203 -1.47 -13.99 6.83
CA PHE A 203 -0.72 -13.14 7.75
C PHE A 203 0.66 -13.74 8.01
N VAL A 204 1.70 -12.97 7.69
CA VAL A 204 3.10 -13.37 7.85
C VAL A 204 3.66 -12.67 9.08
N ARG A 205 3.69 -13.42 10.17
CA ARG A 205 4.21 -13.01 11.48
C ARG A 205 5.33 -13.98 11.86
N PRO A 206 6.58 -13.51 12.00
CA PRO A 206 7.69 -14.38 12.37
C PRO A 206 7.45 -15.17 13.66
N GLU A 207 6.68 -14.61 14.60
CA GLU A 207 6.31 -15.24 15.86
C GLU A 207 5.39 -16.44 15.69
N ASP A 208 4.58 -16.42 14.62
CA ASP A 208 3.60 -17.46 14.28
C ASP A 208 4.13 -18.39 13.18
N ALA A 209 5.43 -18.36 12.89
CA ALA A 209 6.02 -19.17 11.83
C ALA A 209 5.73 -20.66 12.08
N PRO A 210 5.14 -21.36 11.09
CA PRO A 210 4.83 -22.77 11.26
C PRO A 210 6.13 -23.56 11.43
N LYS A 211 6.13 -24.51 12.38
CA LYS A 211 7.28 -25.40 12.62
C LYS A 211 7.56 -26.27 11.40
N ASP A 212 6.50 -26.78 10.80
CA ASP A 212 6.54 -27.59 9.59
C ASP A 212 5.83 -26.84 8.47
N LYS A 213 6.55 -26.53 7.39
CA LYS A 213 5.96 -25.91 6.20
C LYS A 213 5.22 -26.95 5.36
N LEU A 214 4.17 -26.52 4.66
CA LEU A 214 3.36 -27.37 3.79
C LEU A 214 4.15 -27.83 2.56
N ASP A 215 3.87 -29.04 2.08
CA ASP A 215 4.29 -29.46 0.74
C ASP A 215 3.61 -28.53 -0.29
N PRO A 216 4.33 -27.99 -1.29
CA PRO A 216 3.72 -27.23 -2.38
C PRO A 216 2.83 -28.02 -3.35
N ASN A 217 2.87 -29.34 -3.35
CA ASN A 217 2.11 -30.20 -4.25
C ASN A 217 0.58 -30.01 -4.29
N PRO A 218 -0.13 -29.76 -3.17
CA PRO A 218 -1.56 -29.52 -3.14
C PRO A 218 -1.93 -28.05 -3.46
N LEU A 219 -0.96 -27.19 -3.78
CA LEU A 219 -1.22 -25.79 -4.11
C LEU A 219 -2.14 -25.69 -5.34
N THR A 220 -3.23 -24.94 -5.22
CA THR A 220 -4.23 -24.75 -6.29
C THR A 220 -4.22 -23.33 -6.83
N ASN A 221 -4.85 -23.13 -7.99
CA ASN A 221 -5.08 -21.79 -8.54
C ASN A 221 -5.90 -20.91 -7.57
N GLY A 222 -6.88 -21.48 -6.86
CA GLY A 222 -7.73 -20.78 -5.89
C GLY A 222 -6.91 -20.13 -4.77
N VAL A 223 -6.05 -20.92 -4.12
CA VAL A 223 -5.11 -20.43 -3.10
C VAL A 223 -4.24 -19.31 -3.65
N MET A 224 -3.63 -19.54 -4.82
CA MET A 224 -2.76 -18.53 -5.43
C MET A 224 -3.48 -17.23 -5.82
N LEU A 225 -4.75 -17.31 -6.22
CA LEU A 225 -5.57 -16.13 -6.53
C LEU A 225 -5.91 -15.34 -5.26
N GLU A 226 -6.22 -16.03 -4.16
CA GLU A 226 -6.48 -15.43 -2.85
C GLU A 226 -5.24 -14.75 -2.29
N LEU A 227 -4.08 -15.42 -2.33
CA LEU A 227 -2.79 -14.81 -1.96
C LEU A 227 -2.46 -13.60 -2.83
N LEU A 228 -2.68 -13.69 -4.15
CA LEU A 228 -2.47 -12.56 -5.06
C LEU A 228 -3.41 -11.40 -4.75
N GLU A 229 -4.66 -11.68 -4.38
CA GLU A 229 -5.63 -10.68 -3.98
C GLU A 229 -5.24 -9.99 -2.66
N PHE A 230 -4.79 -10.74 -1.66
CA PHE A 230 -4.28 -10.18 -0.41
C PHE A 230 -3.02 -9.32 -0.63
N SER A 231 -2.07 -9.79 -1.45
CA SER A 231 -0.88 -9.03 -1.86
C SER A 231 -1.24 -7.69 -2.49
N ARG A 232 -2.30 -7.62 -3.30
CA ARG A 232 -2.80 -6.35 -3.86
C ARG A 232 -3.33 -5.40 -2.78
N GLY A 233 -4.01 -5.95 -1.77
CA GLY A 233 -4.46 -5.20 -0.60
C GLY A 233 -3.28 -4.56 0.14
N LEU A 234 -2.21 -5.32 0.35
CA LEU A 234 -0.97 -4.82 0.97
C LEU A 234 -0.33 -3.69 0.15
N CYS A 235 -0.24 -3.84 -1.17
CA CYS A 235 0.29 -2.81 -2.08
C CYS A 235 -0.46 -1.48 -2.01
N GLY A 236 -1.80 -1.51 -1.91
CA GLY A 236 -2.61 -0.29 -1.95
C GLY A 236 -2.38 0.55 -3.21
N THR A 237 -2.61 1.86 -3.10
CA THR A 237 -2.32 2.82 -4.19
C THR A 237 -1.37 3.91 -3.70
N GLN A 238 -0.56 4.45 -4.60
CA GLN A 238 0.45 5.44 -4.25
C GLN A 238 -0.17 6.68 -3.57
N ASN A 239 -1.22 7.25 -4.19
CA ASN A 239 -1.89 8.44 -3.68
C ASN A 239 -2.49 8.22 -2.29
N ARG A 240 -3.03 7.03 -2.03
CA ARG A 240 -3.63 6.72 -0.73
C ARG A 240 -2.57 6.56 0.36
N ILE A 241 -1.48 5.85 0.08
CA ILE A 241 -0.38 5.70 1.03
C ILE A 241 0.19 7.08 1.40
N VAL A 242 0.45 7.93 0.40
CA VAL A 242 0.96 9.29 0.63
C VAL A 242 -0.05 10.13 1.42
N HIS A 243 -1.34 10.07 1.04
CA HIS A 243 -2.41 10.79 1.74
C HIS A 243 -2.52 10.37 3.21
N ASP A 244 -2.57 9.06 3.48
CA ASP A 244 -2.71 8.52 4.83
C ASP A 244 -1.51 8.95 5.71
N LEU A 245 -0.29 8.90 5.18
CA LEU A 245 0.92 9.35 5.88
C LEU A 245 0.90 10.86 6.18
N ILE A 246 0.51 11.68 5.21
CA ILE A 246 0.40 13.13 5.41
C ILE A 246 -0.67 13.45 6.45
N LYS A 247 -1.85 12.84 6.31
CA LYS A 247 -2.98 13.08 7.21
C LYS A 247 -2.63 12.67 8.64
N GLN A 248 -2.00 11.50 8.83
CA GLN A 248 -1.65 11.00 10.15
C GLN A 248 -0.56 11.85 10.82
N ASN A 249 0.45 12.32 10.07
CA ASN A 249 1.54 13.11 10.61
C ASN A 249 1.23 14.61 10.75
N PHE A 250 0.56 15.24 9.79
CA PHE A 250 0.36 16.71 9.73
C PHE A 250 -1.07 17.16 9.97
N GLY A 251 -2.05 16.24 10.02
CA GLY A 251 -3.46 16.56 10.25
C GLY A 251 -4.19 17.21 9.06
N THR A 252 -3.55 17.28 7.88
CA THR A 252 -4.12 17.99 6.72
C THR A 252 -5.36 17.32 6.16
N LYS A 253 -6.46 18.08 6.00
CA LYS A 253 -7.68 17.67 5.29
C LYS A 253 -7.48 17.89 3.78
N SER A 254 -6.61 17.10 3.18
CA SER A 254 -6.39 17.13 1.75
C SER A 254 -7.29 16.13 1.03
N ASP A 255 -7.78 16.51 -0.15
CA ASP A 255 -8.50 15.58 -1.02
C ASP A 255 -7.48 14.67 -1.71
N THR A 256 -7.66 13.36 -1.58
CA THR A 256 -6.84 12.33 -2.22
C THR A 256 -6.69 12.56 -3.73
N ASN A 257 -7.70 13.16 -4.37
CA ASN A 257 -7.67 13.46 -5.80
C ASN A 257 -6.70 14.59 -6.17
N LEU A 258 -6.50 15.58 -5.30
CA LEU A 258 -5.57 16.69 -5.60
C LEU A 258 -4.12 16.25 -5.61
N PHE A 259 -3.73 15.27 -4.78
CA PHE A 259 -2.37 14.73 -4.79
C PHE A 259 -1.98 14.13 -6.15
N SER A 260 -2.93 13.47 -6.81
CA SER A 260 -2.69 12.87 -8.13
C SER A 260 -2.29 13.90 -9.19
N LEU A 261 -2.79 15.14 -9.07
CA LEU A 261 -2.49 16.25 -9.95
C LEU A 261 -1.21 17.01 -9.57
N GLN A 262 -0.83 16.99 -8.29
CA GLN A 262 0.33 17.74 -7.79
C GLN A 262 1.64 16.93 -7.88
N LEU A 263 1.58 15.59 -7.81
CA LEU A 263 2.78 14.76 -7.86
C LEU A 263 3.56 14.86 -9.18
N PRO A 264 2.94 14.81 -10.38
CA PRO A 264 3.67 15.00 -11.63
C PRO A 264 4.39 16.35 -11.69
N LYS A 265 3.74 17.42 -11.21
CA LYS A 265 4.32 18.78 -11.17
C LYS A 265 5.54 18.86 -10.25
N LEU A 266 5.49 18.18 -9.10
CA LEU A 266 6.63 18.08 -8.19
C LEU A 266 7.82 17.39 -8.86
N LEU A 267 7.57 16.29 -9.58
CA LEU A 267 8.60 15.55 -10.30
C LEU A 267 9.17 16.33 -11.49
N GLU A 268 8.33 17.03 -12.24
CA GLU A 268 8.75 17.94 -13.33
C GLU A 268 9.67 19.05 -12.80
N ARG A 269 9.27 19.73 -11.71
CA ARG A 269 10.13 20.74 -11.06
C ARG A 269 11.46 20.15 -10.60
N LYS A 270 11.44 18.97 -9.97
CA LYS A 270 12.66 18.28 -9.56
C LYS A 270 13.60 18.04 -10.75
N ASN A 271 13.06 17.61 -11.89
CA ASN A 271 13.84 17.32 -13.09
C ASN A 271 14.35 18.60 -13.79
N ALA A 272 13.73 19.75 -13.54
CA ALA A 272 14.19 21.05 -14.05
C ALA A 272 15.31 21.68 -13.20
N CYS A 273 15.56 21.18 -11.98
CA CYS A 273 16.66 21.63 -11.12
C CYS A 273 17.99 21.01 -11.56
N PHE A 274 18.66 21.62 -12.54
CA PHE A 274 19.93 21.10 -13.09
C PHE A 274 21.16 21.48 -12.25
N ARG A 275 21.10 22.56 -11.46
CA ARG A 275 22.21 23.02 -10.62
C ARG A 275 22.04 22.51 -9.18
N THR A 276 23.15 22.28 -8.49
CA THR A 276 23.16 21.79 -7.10
C THR A 276 22.44 22.74 -6.15
N ASN A 277 22.69 24.04 -6.25
CA ASN A 277 22.08 25.05 -5.38
C ASN A 277 20.56 25.16 -5.60
N ASP A 278 20.12 25.08 -6.87
CA ASP A 278 18.69 25.10 -7.20
C ASP A 278 17.97 23.84 -6.69
N SER A 279 18.64 22.69 -6.75
CA SER A 279 18.15 21.42 -6.21
C SER A 279 18.02 21.45 -4.69
N GLU A 280 19.00 22.03 -3.98
CA GLU A 280 18.96 22.16 -2.53
C GLU A 280 17.88 23.14 -2.06
N ALA A 281 17.76 24.29 -2.74
CA ALA A 281 16.71 25.27 -2.47
C ALA A 281 15.31 24.66 -2.71
N PHE A 282 15.14 23.97 -3.85
CA PHE A 282 13.90 23.25 -4.16
C PHE A 282 13.56 22.21 -3.09
N GLN A 283 14.53 21.43 -2.63
CA GLN A 283 14.31 20.39 -1.61
C GLN A 283 13.85 20.96 -0.26
N LYS A 284 14.36 22.13 0.12
CA LYS A 284 14.02 22.82 1.38
C LYS A 284 12.72 23.60 1.33
N GLU A 285 12.20 23.92 0.14
CA GLU A 285 10.92 24.60 -0.05
C GLU A 285 9.78 23.79 0.59
N THR A 286 8.93 24.48 1.36
CA THR A 286 7.71 23.90 1.94
C THR A 286 6.75 23.50 0.82
N TYR A 287 6.25 22.28 0.88
CA TYR A 287 5.28 21.76 -0.07
C TYR A 287 3.88 22.27 0.27
N GLU A 288 3.32 23.08 -0.63
CA GLU A 288 1.96 23.57 -0.48
C GLU A 288 0.93 22.51 -0.89
N ILE A 289 0.24 21.95 0.10
CA ILE A 289 -0.94 21.13 -0.15
C ILE A 289 -2.10 22.05 -0.48
N LYS A 290 -2.59 21.99 -1.73
CA LYS A 290 -3.77 22.77 -2.11
C LYS A 290 -5.01 22.16 -1.44
N THR A 291 -5.65 22.91 -0.56
CA THR A 291 -6.97 22.57 -0.03
C THR A 291 -8.05 23.15 -0.94
N LEU A 292 -9.07 22.35 -1.25
CA LEU A 292 -10.33 22.91 -1.77
C LEU A 292 -11.03 23.58 -0.58
N GLU A 293 -10.78 24.87 -0.38
CA GLU A 293 -11.62 25.68 0.51
C GLU A 293 -13.08 25.56 0.05
N PRO A 294 -14.03 25.19 0.93
CA PRO A 294 -15.43 25.19 0.57
C PRO A 294 -15.83 26.63 0.26
N LYS A 295 -16.11 26.94 -1.02
CA LYS A 295 -16.67 28.23 -1.42
C LYS A 295 -17.88 28.50 -0.51
N PRO A 296 -17.93 29.63 0.22
CA PRO A 296 -19.11 29.98 0.98
C PRO A 296 -20.27 30.05 0.00
N ARG A 297 -21.24 29.13 0.14
CA ARG A 297 -22.49 29.22 -0.59
C ARG A 297 -23.13 30.54 -0.18
N LYS A 298 -23.00 31.56 -1.02
CA LYS A 298 -23.85 32.76 -0.94
C LYS A 298 -25.28 32.23 -0.99
N ARG A 299 -25.94 32.15 0.16
CA ARG A 299 -27.40 31.99 0.22
C ARG A 299 -27.94 33.21 -0.51
N LYS A 300 -28.37 33.05 -1.75
CA LYS A 300 -29.28 34.02 -2.35
C LYS A 300 -30.52 34.00 -1.46
N ALA A 301 -30.86 35.14 -0.88
CA ALA A 301 -32.13 35.31 -0.20
C ALA A 301 -33.24 34.88 -1.18
N PRO A 302 -34.28 34.17 -0.73
CA PRO A 302 -35.42 33.88 -1.59
C PRO A 302 -36.06 35.21 -1.99
N ASP A 303 -36.12 35.45 -3.30
CA ASP A 303 -36.81 36.59 -3.88
C ASP A 303 -38.31 36.34 -3.77
N TYR A 304 -38.97 37.03 -2.85
CA TYR A 304 -40.38 36.81 -2.49
C TYR A 304 -41.38 37.42 -3.50
N HIS A 305 -40.93 37.91 -4.66
CA HIS A 305 -41.80 38.63 -5.60
C HIS A 305 -42.44 37.81 -6.72
N ASN A 306 -42.45 36.47 -6.65
CA ASN A 306 -43.06 35.66 -7.72
C ASN A 306 -43.97 34.53 -7.24
N LEU A 307 -44.72 34.75 -6.15
CA LEU A 307 -45.74 33.81 -5.67
C LEU A 307 -47.19 34.24 -5.98
N GLU A 308 -47.43 35.52 -6.35
CA GLU A 308 -48.78 36.02 -6.64
C GLU A 308 -49.24 35.76 -8.09
N GLU A 309 -48.32 35.65 -9.07
CA GLU A 309 -48.71 35.32 -10.46
C GLU A 309 -49.05 33.83 -10.68
N LEU A 310 -48.56 32.94 -9.83
CA LEU A 310 -48.85 31.50 -9.93
C LEU A 310 -50.21 31.09 -9.31
N VAL A 311 -50.80 31.96 -8.48
CA VAL A 311 -52.10 31.72 -7.85
C VAL A 311 -53.24 32.33 -8.67
N ALA A 312 -52.98 33.41 -9.42
CA ALA A 312 -53.96 34.04 -10.31
C ALA A 312 -54.25 33.23 -11.60
N SER A 313 -53.28 32.45 -12.08
CA SER A 313 -53.42 31.64 -13.31
C SER A 313 -54.15 30.30 -13.12
N LYS A 314 -54.39 29.87 -11.87
CA LYS A 314 -55.15 28.64 -11.55
C LYS A 314 -56.64 28.86 -11.27
N ARG A 315 -57.13 30.11 -11.30
CA ARG A 315 -58.56 30.45 -11.07
C ARG A 315 -59.37 30.76 -12.33
N ARG A 316 -58.79 30.67 -13.54
CA ARG A 316 -59.51 30.79 -14.81
C ARG A 316 -59.33 29.53 -15.67
N LYS A 317 -59.86 28.41 -15.18
CA LYS A 317 -60.28 27.23 -15.97
C LYS A 317 -61.18 26.37 -15.08
N ARG A 318 -62.42 26.84 -14.89
CA ARG A 318 -63.62 26.05 -14.59
C ARG A 318 -64.78 26.79 -15.21
#